data_AF-A0A1F1CD47-F1
#
_entry.id   AF-A0A1F1CD47-F1
#
_cell.length_a   1.000
_cell.length_b   1.000
_cell.length_c   1.000
_cell.angle_alpha   90.00
_cell.angle_beta   90.00
_cell.angle_gamma   90.00
#
_symmetry.space_group_name_H-M   'P 1'
#
loop_
_entity.id
_entity.type
_entity.pdbx_description
1 polymer ?
#
loop_
_entity_poly.entity_id
_entity_poly.type
_entity_poly.pdbx_seq_one_letter_code
_entity_poly.pdbx_strand_id
1 'polypeptide(L)'
;MNEITLSNNLSQIELEISHHKQIAGQSIWEIGRRLNHVKEHNLVHGEFGEWLDKIGIHYREANRMMTVAKQLPNLTTLSDLGSSALYLIATLPEEEKEEQIQRIEDGDTPTVRELQEVKKKLKLSKKVNEQLRAENEKIKSSKVEVKETIKEVVPDDYKATQDLNKQLLEKNKELAKAIKDAEERSNFIEKQLNDTLAQREEVDKKSAQYDELTRAIEESQGQLNSVQKQISAYKNITSLLQKGNDFLASMGGLIYADEEKVLKADGIIRNEFDSFISRGLRFFNDLNDIRKESNILEGEFE
;
A
#
# COMPACT_ATOMS: atom_id res chain seq x y z
N MET A 1 73.34 -76.11 2.95
CA MET A 1 72.66 -75.82 1.68
C MET A 1 71.82 -77.03 1.35
N ASN A 2 70.50 -76.92 1.44
CA ASN A 2 69.61 -77.95 0.92
C ASN A 2 69.47 -77.66 -0.57
N GLU A 3 69.90 -78.58 -1.43
CA GLU A 3 69.64 -78.48 -2.86
C GLU A 3 68.13 -78.54 -3.07
N ILE A 4 67.56 -77.48 -3.62
CA ILE A 4 66.14 -77.45 -3.99
C ILE A 4 66.00 -78.39 -5.19
N THR A 5 65.36 -79.54 -5.00
CA THR A 5 65.03 -80.46 -6.09
C THR A 5 63.86 -79.90 -6.88
N LEU A 6 64.13 -79.19 -7.97
CA LEU A 6 63.11 -78.67 -8.88
C LEU A 6 62.59 -79.79 -9.80
N SER A 7 61.31 -79.73 -10.19
CA SER A 7 60.74 -80.65 -11.19
C SER A 7 61.38 -80.43 -12.57
N ASN A 8 61.48 -81.48 -13.39
CA ASN A 8 61.93 -81.36 -14.78
C ASN A 8 60.79 -81.02 -15.76
N ASN A 9 59.55 -80.84 -15.27
CA ASN A 9 58.38 -80.53 -16.09
C ASN A 9 58.06 -79.03 -16.04
N LEU A 10 58.12 -78.36 -17.20
CA LEU A 10 57.85 -76.92 -17.32
C LEU A 10 56.46 -76.53 -16.79
N SER A 11 55.41 -77.29 -17.12
CA SER A 11 54.05 -76.99 -16.66
C SER A 11 53.89 -77.15 -15.15
N GLN A 12 54.68 -78.03 -14.52
CA GLN A 12 54.69 -78.16 -13.06
C GLN A 12 55.39 -76.96 -12.41
N ILE A 13 56.53 -76.52 -12.96
CA ILE A 13 57.23 -75.31 -12.50
C ILE A 13 56.33 -74.07 -12.62
N GLU A 14 55.60 -73.91 -13.74
CA GLU A 14 54.67 -72.80 -13.94
C GLU A 14 53.55 -72.77 -12.89
N LEU A 15 52.98 -73.94 -12.55
CA LEU A 15 51.96 -74.06 -11.52
C LEU A 15 52.50 -73.74 -10.12
N GLU A 16 53.70 -74.23 -9.77
CA GLU A 16 54.37 -73.93 -8.51
C GLU A 16 54.68 -72.43 -8.37
N ILE A 17 55.17 -71.79 -9.43
CA ILE A 17 55.40 -70.34 -9.46
C ILE A 17 54.11 -69.56 -9.27
N SER A 18 53.03 -69.93 -9.97
CA SER A 18 51.73 -69.27 -9.83
C SER A 18 51.20 -69.38 -8.40
N HIS A 19 51.27 -70.58 -7.81
CA HIS A 19 50.85 -70.82 -6.43
C HIS A 19 51.64 -69.96 -5.43
N HIS A 20 52.96 -69.87 -5.57
CA HIS A 20 53.78 -69.02 -4.70
C HIS A 20 53.51 -67.53 -4.88
N LYS A 21 53.22 -67.07 -6.11
CA LYS A 21 52.78 -65.69 -6.36
C LYS A 21 51.47 -65.39 -5.64
N GLN A 22 50.50 -66.30 -5.73
CA GLN A 22 49.20 -66.17 -5.07
C GLN A 22 49.35 -66.08 -3.54
N ILE A 23 50.17 -66.97 -2.96
CA ILE A 23 50.47 -66.97 -1.52
C ILE A 23 51.17 -65.68 -1.11
N ALA A 24 52.06 -65.13 -1.95
CA ALA A 24 52.76 -63.89 -1.64
C ALA A 24 51.80 -62.70 -1.50
N GLY A 25 50.86 -62.52 -2.44
CA GLY A 25 49.84 -61.47 -2.33
C GLY A 25 48.93 -61.67 -1.12
N GLN A 26 48.50 -62.92 -0.86
CA GLN A 26 47.75 -63.30 0.34
C GLN A 26 48.46 -62.98 1.64
N SER A 27 49.74 -63.30 1.71
CA SER A 27 50.58 -63.05 2.89
C SER A 27 50.72 -61.55 3.15
N ILE A 28 50.93 -60.73 2.11
CA ILE A 28 51.05 -59.26 2.23
C ILE A 28 49.80 -58.65 2.87
N TRP A 29 48.62 -59.05 2.44
CA TRP A 29 47.36 -58.53 2.98
C TRP A 29 47.09 -59.02 4.40
N GLU A 30 47.30 -60.31 4.67
CA GLU A 30 47.06 -60.88 6.01
C GLU A 30 48.04 -60.31 7.04
N ILE A 31 49.31 -60.11 6.67
CA ILE A 31 50.28 -59.37 7.49
C ILE A 31 49.76 -57.95 7.74
N GLY A 32 49.33 -57.24 6.69
CA GLY A 32 48.76 -55.90 6.80
C GLY A 32 47.57 -55.82 7.78
N ARG A 33 46.67 -56.81 7.73
CA ARG A 33 45.51 -56.91 8.63
C ARG A 33 45.94 -57.10 10.09
N ARG A 34 46.92 -57.97 10.34
CA ARG A 34 47.47 -58.20 11.69
C ARG A 34 48.20 -56.97 12.22
N LEU A 35 48.96 -56.28 11.37
CA LEU A 35 49.62 -55.02 11.70
C LEU A 35 48.61 -53.92 12.06
N ASN A 36 47.51 -53.79 11.30
CA ASN A 36 46.41 -52.87 11.63
C ASN A 36 45.77 -53.25 12.98
N HIS A 37 45.47 -54.52 13.21
CA HIS A 37 44.86 -54.99 14.46
C HIS A 37 45.73 -54.66 15.68
N VAL A 38 47.02 -55.00 15.63
CA VAL A 38 47.98 -54.72 16.72
C VAL A 38 48.10 -53.22 16.98
N LYS A 39 48.17 -52.41 15.93
CA LYS A 39 48.27 -50.95 16.05
C LYS A 39 47.01 -50.32 16.66
N GLU A 40 45.83 -50.87 16.37
CA GLU A 40 44.55 -50.35 16.86
C GLU A 40 44.18 -50.86 18.26
N HIS A 41 44.58 -52.08 18.64
CA HIS A 41 44.05 -52.76 19.84
C HIS A 41 45.10 -53.15 20.89
N ASN A 42 46.38 -53.28 20.54
CA ASN A 42 47.37 -53.90 21.42
C ASN A 42 48.51 -52.97 21.87
N LEU A 43 48.70 -51.82 21.22
CA LEU A 43 49.82 -50.92 21.50
C LEU A 43 49.35 -49.52 21.86
N VAL A 44 50.05 -48.89 22.81
CA VAL A 44 49.83 -47.49 23.18
C VAL A 44 50.43 -46.58 22.11
N HIS A 45 49.87 -45.36 21.96
CA HIS A 45 50.31 -44.39 20.95
C HIS A 45 51.82 -44.09 21.10
N GLY A 46 52.62 -44.49 20.11
CA GLY A 46 54.08 -44.29 20.10
C GLY A 46 54.92 -45.59 20.08
N GLU A 47 54.36 -46.71 20.54
CA GLU A 47 55.12 -47.97 20.69
C GLU A 47 55.19 -48.82 19.41
N PHE A 48 54.42 -48.46 18.37
CA PHE A 48 54.32 -49.22 17.13
C PHE A 48 55.66 -49.35 16.38
N GLY A 49 56.49 -48.31 16.40
CA GLY A 49 57.80 -48.33 15.73
C GLY A 49 58.76 -49.35 16.34
N GLU A 50 58.91 -49.31 17.67
CA GLU A 50 59.78 -50.25 18.40
C GLU A 50 59.32 -51.70 18.25
N TRP A 51 58.01 -51.92 18.22
CA TRP A 51 57.44 -53.25 18.00
C TRP A 51 57.72 -53.78 16.59
N LEU A 52 57.65 -52.92 15.57
CA LEU A 52 57.99 -53.29 14.19
C LEU A 52 59.47 -53.72 14.05
N ASP A 53 60.38 -52.99 14.69
CA ASP A 53 61.81 -53.31 14.69
C ASP A 53 62.07 -54.69 15.35
N LYS A 54 61.34 -55.01 16.42
CA LYS A 54 61.41 -56.32 17.10
C LYS A 54 61.00 -57.49 16.21
N ILE A 55 59.99 -57.32 15.36
CA ILE A 55 59.53 -58.36 14.42
C ILE A 55 60.26 -58.32 13.07
N GLY A 56 61.23 -57.41 12.91
CA GLY A 56 62.07 -57.31 11.72
C GLY A 56 61.37 -56.74 10.48
N ILE A 57 60.26 -56.00 10.65
CA ILE A 57 59.55 -55.37 9.53
C ILE A 57 59.84 -53.88 9.50
N HIS A 58 60.40 -53.39 8.40
CA HIS A 58 60.66 -51.97 8.26
C HIS A 58 59.35 -51.16 8.20
N TYR A 59 59.31 -50.01 8.88
CA TYR A 59 58.11 -49.15 8.99
C TYR A 59 57.41 -48.87 7.64
N ARG A 60 58.17 -48.57 6.59
CA ARG A 60 57.59 -48.30 5.26
C ARG A 60 56.89 -49.53 4.66
N GLU A 61 57.43 -50.72 4.90
CA GLU A 61 56.85 -51.97 4.40
C GLU A 61 55.59 -52.33 5.19
N ALA A 62 55.67 -52.24 6.52
CA ALA A 62 54.51 -52.38 7.40
C ALA A 62 53.37 -51.44 6.98
N ASN A 63 53.68 -50.16 6.75
CA ASN A 63 52.67 -49.18 6.34
C ASN A 63 52.07 -49.50 4.97
N ARG A 64 52.84 -50.04 4.02
CA ARG A 64 52.32 -50.47 2.71
C ARG A 64 51.35 -51.63 2.86
N MET A 65 51.74 -52.67 3.59
CA MET A 65 50.91 -53.85 3.87
C MET A 65 49.62 -53.45 4.59
N MET A 66 49.72 -52.60 5.61
CA MET A 66 48.57 -52.06 6.34
C MET A 66 47.63 -51.26 5.44
N THR A 67 48.17 -50.43 4.54
CA THR A 67 47.38 -49.65 3.58
C THR A 67 46.64 -50.57 2.61
N VAL A 68 47.32 -51.59 2.09
CA VAL A 68 46.74 -52.64 1.24
C VAL A 68 45.56 -53.32 1.95
N ALA A 69 45.77 -53.79 3.18
CA ALA A 69 44.71 -54.47 3.95
C ALA A 69 43.52 -53.57 4.29
N LYS A 70 43.75 -52.26 4.48
CA LYS A 70 42.70 -51.30 4.83
C LYS A 70 41.85 -50.87 3.63
N GLN A 71 42.47 -50.75 2.46
CA GLN A 71 41.85 -50.16 1.27
C GLN A 71 41.35 -51.18 0.25
N LEU A 72 41.81 -52.44 0.35
CA LEU A 72 41.43 -53.53 -0.56
C LEU A 72 40.67 -54.61 0.22
N PRO A 73 39.33 -54.62 0.16
CA PRO A 73 38.49 -55.51 0.96
C PRO A 73 38.46 -56.95 0.43
N ASN A 74 38.69 -57.16 -0.87
CA ASN A 74 38.75 -58.47 -1.50
C ASN A 74 40.14 -58.73 -2.07
N LEU A 75 40.76 -59.82 -1.61
CA LEU A 75 42.10 -60.21 -2.04
C LEU A 75 42.10 -61.46 -2.93
N THR A 76 40.98 -62.18 -3.04
CA THR A 76 40.95 -63.39 -3.89
C THR A 76 41.24 -63.06 -5.35
N THR A 77 40.84 -61.87 -5.79
CA THR A 77 41.07 -61.36 -7.15
C THR A 77 42.44 -60.70 -7.33
N LEU A 78 43.09 -60.27 -6.23
CA LEU A 78 44.34 -59.50 -6.27
C LEU A 78 45.55 -60.32 -5.79
N SER A 79 45.37 -61.59 -5.46
CA SER A 79 46.39 -62.44 -4.83
C SER A 79 47.64 -62.64 -5.67
N ASP A 80 47.53 -62.52 -7.00
CA ASP A 80 48.64 -62.77 -7.92
C ASP A 80 49.55 -61.54 -8.11
N LEU A 81 49.18 -60.42 -7.48
CA LEU A 81 49.93 -59.17 -7.53
C LEU A 81 50.99 -59.07 -6.44
N GLY A 82 52.16 -58.55 -6.82
CA GLY A 82 53.22 -58.22 -5.87
C GLY A 82 52.89 -56.99 -5.01
N SER A 83 53.61 -56.85 -3.88
CA SER A 83 53.44 -55.76 -2.89
C SER A 83 53.34 -54.35 -3.49
N SER A 84 54.20 -54.03 -4.47
CA SER A 84 54.21 -52.72 -5.12
C SER A 84 52.95 -52.45 -5.95
N ALA A 85 52.42 -53.45 -6.65
CA ALA A 85 51.19 -53.30 -7.45
C ALA A 85 49.97 -53.15 -6.53
N LEU A 86 49.85 -54.01 -5.52
CA LEU A 86 48.82 -53.93 -4.48
C LEU A 86 48.80 -52.56 -3.81
N TYR A 87 49.97 -52.05 -3.41
CA TYR A 87 50.07 -50.74 -2.78
C TYR A 87 49.69 -49.59 -3.72
N LEU A 88 50.05 -49.68 -5.00
CA LEU A 88 49.67 -48.64 -5.97
C LEU A 88 48.15 -48.58 -6.12
N ILE A 89 47.50 -49.72 -6.35
CA ILE A 89 46.03 -49.82 -6.48
C ILE A 89 45.35 -49.31 -5.20
N ALA A 90 45.81 -49.72 -4.02
CA ALA A 90 45.29 -49.27 -2.72
C ALA A 90 45.36 -47.74 -2.52
N THR A 91 46.25 -47.04 -3.24
CA THR A 91 46.42 -45.58 -3.15
C THR A 91 45.76 -44.79 -4.29
N LEU A 92 45.07 -45.47 -5.21
CA LEU A 92 44.27 -44.81 -6.24
C LEU A 92 42.95 -44.27 -5.64
N PRO A 93 42.36 -43.23 -6.25
CA PRO A 93 40.98 -42.83 -5.96
C PRO A 93 40.00 -43.99 -6.15
N GLU A 94 38.85 -43.97 -5.47
CA GLU A 94 37.92 -45.10 -5.46
C GLU A 94 37.46 -45.54 -6.85
N GLU A 95 37.09 -44.58 -7.71
CA GLU A 95 36.66 -44.84 -9.10
C GLU A 95 37.73 -45.58 -9.92
N GLU A 96 38.97 -45.11 -9.87
CA GLU A 96 40.10 -45.70 -10.59
C GLU A 96 40.54 -47.03 -9.96
N LYS A 97 40.36 -47.18 -8.64
CA LYS A 97 40.64 -48.42 -7.91
C LYS A 97 39.66 -49.52 -8.35
N GLU A 98 38.37 -49.21 -8.42
CA GLU A 98 37.33 -50.12 -8.93
C GLU A 98 37.60 -50.54 -10.38
N GLU A 99 37.97 -49.59 -11.25
CA GLU A 99 38.34 -49.90 -12.63
C GLU A 99 39.53 -50.88 -12.72
N GLN A 100 40.58 -50.69 -11.91
CA GLN A 100 41.70 -51.63 -11.89
C GLN A 100 41.29 -53.01 -11.37
N ILE A 101 40.40 -53.08 -10.38
CA ILE A 101 39.90 -54.37 -9.87
C ILE A 101 39.11 -55.11 -10.95
N GLN A 102 38.23 -54.41 -11.67
CA GLN A 102 37.44 -55.00 -12.74
C GLN A 102 38.32 -55.52 -13.89
N ARG A 103 39.35 -54.77 -14.30
CA ARG A 103 40.31 -55.23 -15.31
C ARG A 103 41.02 -56.52 -14.90
N ILE A 104 41.32 -56.67 -13.61
CA ILE A 104 41.95 -57.88 -13.07
C ILE A 104 40.97 -59.06 -13.06
N GLU A 105 39.70 -58.82 -12.74
CA GLU A 105 38.64 -59.83 -12.84
C GLU A 105 38.42 -60.31 -14.27
N ASP A 106 38.57 -59.41 -15.26
CA ASP A 106 38.50 -59.71 -16.69
C ASP A 106 39.76 -60.44 -17.23
N GLY A 107 40.76 -60.68 -16.37
CA GLY A 107 41.96 -61.45 -16.68
C GLY A 107 43.19 -60.63 -17.09
N ASP A 108 43.14 -59.29 -16.99
CA ASP A 108 44.30 -58.43 -17.24
C ASP A 108 45.16 -58.25 -15.98
N THR A 109 46.48 -58.35 -16.08
CA THR A 109 47.39 -58.18 -14.93
C THR A 109 48.17 -56.88 -15.08
N PRO A 110 47.73 -55.78 -14.43
CA PRO A 110 48.37 -54.49 -14.61
C PRO A 110 49.79 -54.51 -14.05
N THR A 111 50.73 -54.02 -14.86
CA THR A 111 52.12 -53.90 -14.44
C THR A 111 52.30 -52.71 -13.50
N VAL A 112 53.33 -52.78 -12.65
CA VAL A 112 53.69 -51.67 -11.74
C VAL A 112 53.93 -50.36 -12.51
N ARG A 113 54.45 -50.46 -13.74
CA ARG A 113 54.71 -49.29 -14.60
C ARG A 113 53.40 -48.63 -15.06
N GLU A 114 52.43 -49.41 -15.50
CA GLU A 114 51.11 -48.89 -15.93
C GLU A 114 50.39 -48.21 -14.75
N LEU A 115 50.39 -48.85 -13.57
CA LEU A 115 49.79 -48.26 -12.36
C LEU A 115 50.49 -46.96 -11.94
N GLN A 116 51.81 -46.85 -12.13
CA GLN A 116 52.54 -45.60 -11.90
C GLN A 116 52.17 -44.51 -12.91
N GLU A 117 51.95 -44.87 -14.16
CA GLU A 117 51.52 -43.93 -15.21
C GLU A 117 50.11 -43.41 -14.95
N VAL A 118 49.17 -44.29 -14.57
CA VAL A 118 47.81 -43.91 -14.12
C VAL A 118 47.89 -42.91 -12.97
N LYS A 119 48.65 -43.25 -11.92
CA LYS A 119 48.84 -42.37 -10.76
C LYS A 119 49.48 -41.02 -11.13
N LYS A 120 50.44 -41.01 -12.08
CA LYS A 120 51.08 -39.79 -12.57
C LYS A 120 50.11 -38.92 -13.37
N LYS A 121 49.30 -39.52 -14.26
CA LYS A 121 48.25 -38.82 -15.02
C LYS A 121 47.22 -38.18 -14.08
N LEU A 122 46.76 -38.92 -13.07
CA LEU A 122 45.84 -38.40 -12.05
C LEU A 122 46.44 -37.22 -11.27
N LYS A 123 47.72 -37.31 -10.88
CA LYS A 123 48.40 -36.20 -10.18
C LYS A 123 48.55 -34.96 -11.07
N LEU A 124 48.87 -35.14 -12.35
CA LEU A 124 48.95 -34.04 -13.31
C LEU A 124 47.57 -33.40 -13.54
N SER A 125 46.54 -34.21 -13.74
CA SER A 125 45.15 -33.74 -13.90
C SER A 125 44.68 -32.94 -12.68
N LYS A 126 44.93 -33.43 -11.46
CA LYS A 126 44.62 -32.70 -10.22
C LYS A 126 45.35 -31.36 -10.14
N LYS A 127 46.65 -31.33 -10.46
CA LYS A 127 47.45 -30.09 -10.46
C LYS A 127 46.95 -29.08 -11.50
N VAL A 128 46.60 -29.53 -12.70
CA VAL A 128 46.03 -28.67 -13.74
C VAL A 128 44.68 -28.11 -13.30
N ASN A 129 43.80 -28.96 -12.73
CA ASN A 129 42.51 -28.50 -12.21
C ASN A 129 42.65 -27.50 -11.06
N GLU A 130 43.60 -27.69 -10.14
CA GLU A 130 43.90 -26.72 -9.09
C GLU A 130 44.43 -25.40 -9.65
N GLN A 131 45.31 -25.44 -10.66
CA GLN A 131 45.80 -24.25 -11.35
C GLN A 131 44.67 -23.51 -12.07
N LEU A 132 43.80 -24.23 -12.78
CA LEU A 132 42.63 -23.64 -13.44
C LEU A 132 41.64 -23.06 -12.43
N ARG A 133 41.45 -23.68 -11.26
CA ARG A 133 40.63 -23.12 -10.19
C ARG A 133 41.25 -21.85 -9.63
N ALA A 134 42.54 -21.86 -9.33
CA ALA A 134 43.26 -20.68 -8.86
C ALA A 134 43.26 -19.54 -9.90
N GLU A 135 43.40 -19.87 -11.19
CA GLU A 135 43.29 -18.90 -12.28
C GLU A 135 41.87 -18.37 -12.43
N ASN A 136 40.83 -19.20 -12.33
CA ASN A 136 39.44 -18.76 -12.33
C ASN A 136 39.09 -17.89 -11.12
N GLU A 137 39.61 -18.20 -9.92
CA GLU A 137 39.45 -17.36 -8.74
C GLU A 137 40.22 -16.05 -8.89
N LYS A 138 41.41 -16.08 -9.49
CA LYS A 138 42.17 -14.89 -9.85
C LYS A 138 41.42 -14.04 -10.88
N ILE A 139 40.82 -14.63 -11.91
CA ILE A 139 40.00 -13.93 -12.91
C ILE A 139 38.72 -13.35 -12.29
N LYS A 140 38.06 -14.10 -11.39
CA LYS A 140 36.88 -13.61 -10.66
C LYS A 140 37.20 -12.45 -9.72
N SER A 141 38.36 -12.48 -9.06
CA SER A 141 38.84 -11.39 -8.19
C SER A 141 39.50 -10.26 -8.98
N SER A 142 40.03 -10.54 -10.16
CA SER A 142 40.56 -9.59 -11.13
C SER A 142 39.53 -9.22 -12.20
N LYS A 143 38.25 -9.08 -11.81
CA LYS A 143 37.34 -8.14 -12.47
C LYS A 143 37.90 -6.72 -12.28
N VAL A 144 39.00 -6.48 -12.98
CA VAL A 144 39.51 -5.19 -13.40
C VAL A 144 38.67 -4.85 -14.62
N GLU A 145 38.06 -3.68 -14.59
CA GLU A 145 37.50 -3.01 -15.75
C GLU A 145 38.46 -3.17 -16.93
N VAL A 146 38.00 -3.84 -17.97
CA VAL A 146 38.68 -3.86 -19.25
C VAL A 146 38.69 -2.41 -19.74
N LYS A 147 39.82 -1.71 -19.60
CA LYS A 147 40.22 -0.66 -20.53
C LYS A 147 40.60 -1.34 -21.85
N GLU A 148 39.60 -1.86 -22.54
CA GLU A 148 39.59 -1.67 -23.98
C GLU A 148 39.54 -0.16 -24.18
N THR A 149 40.31 0.39 -25.11
CA THR A 149 39.97 1.69 -25.67
C THR A 149 38.71 1.49 -26.54
N ILE A 150 37.60 1.09 -25.93
CA ILE A 150 36.30 1.55 -26.39
C ILE A 150 36.36 3.03 -26.05
N LYS A 151 36.41 3.86 -27.09
CA LYS A 151 36.04 5.25 -26.95
C LYS A 151 34.58 5.20 -26.52
N GLU A 152 34.32 5.15 -25.21
CA GLU A 152 33.02 5.46 -24.66
C GLU A 152 32.86 6.96 -24.94
N VAL A 153 32.45 7.25 -26.17
CA VAL A 153 31.85 8.53 -26.49
C VAL A 153 30.59 8.48 -25.66
N VAL A 154 30.67 9.02 -24.43
CA VAL A 154 29.51 9.59 -23.76
C VAL A 154 28.86 10.41 -24.86
N PRO A 155 27.71 10.00 -25.41
CA PRO A 155 27.05 10.79 -26.42
C PRO A 155 26.98 12.22 -25.89
N ASP A 156 27.32 13.25 -26.67
CA ASP A 156 27.41 14.64 -26.16
C ASP A 156 26.13 15.05 -25.40
N ASP A 157 25.01 14.43 -25.78
CA ASP A 157 23.67 14.50 -25.23
C ASP A 157 23.43 13.74 -23.92
N TYR A 158 24.33 12.89 -23.43
CA TYR A 158 24.16 12.16 -22.17
C TYR A 158 24.27 13.07 -20.95
N LYS A 159 25.22 14.03 -20.95
CA LYS A 159 25.27 15.08 -19.92
C LYS A 159 24.03 15.95 -19.96
N ALA A 160 23.60 16.34 -21.17
CA ALA A 160 22.36 17.08 -21.36
C ALA A 160 21.14 16.30 -20.84
N THR A 161 21.10 14.97 -21.01
CA THR A 161 20.03 14.10 -20.50
C THR A 161 20.05 13.99 -18.98
N GLN A 162 21.24 13.92 -18.37
CA GLN A 162 21.38 13.89 -16.91
C GLN A 162 20.96 15.23 -16.28
N ASP A 163 21.37 16.35 -16.88
CA ASP A 163 20.97 17.69 -16.47
C ASP A 163 19.47 17.90 -16.67
N LEU A 164 18.91 17.44 -17.80
CA LEU A 164 17.47 17.47 -18.05
C LEU A 164 16.70 16.64 -17.02
N ASN A 165 17.15 15.43 -16.69
CA ASN A 165 16.52 14.61 -15.66
C ASN A 165 16.57 15.28 -14.30
N LYS A 166 17.68 15.94 -13.95
CA LYS A 166 17.79 16.72 -12.71
C LYS A 166 16.82 17.89 -12.69
N GLN A 167 16.73 18.65 -13.78
CA GLN A 167 15.78 19.75 -13.95
C GLN A 167 14.32 19.27 -13.91
N LEU A 168 14.00 18.14 -14.55
CA LEU A 168 12.68 17.53 -14.50
C LEU A 168 12.32 17.09 -13.09
N LEU A 169 13.28 16.59 -12.31
CA LEU A 169 13.07 16.20 -10.93
C LEU A 169 12.81 17.42 -10.02
N GLU A 170 13.53 18.53 -10.23
CA GLU A 170 13.25 19.81 -9.57
C GLU A 170 11.88 20.36 -9.97
N LYS A 171 11.56 20.40 -11.27
CA LYS A 171 10.24 20.80 -11.78
C LYS A 171 9.11 19.96 -11.21
N ASN A 172 9.29 18.64 -11.10
CA ASN A 172 8.28 17.77 -10.50
C ASN A 172 8.07 18.06 -9.01
N LYS A 173 9.13 18.40 -8.27
CA LYS A 173 9.01 18.84 -6.87
C LYS A 173 8.29 20.19 -6.75
N GLU A 174 8.62 21.13 -7.62
CA GLU A 174 7.95 22.44 -7.70
C GLU A 174 6.47 22.29 -8.05
N LEU A 175 6.14 21.45 -9.03
CA LEU A 175 4.76 21.15 -9.42
C LEU A 175 3.99 20.47 -8.30
N ALA A 176 4.59 19.49 -7.61
CA ALA A 176 3.97 18.85 -6.47
C ALA A 176 3.65 19.85 -5.35
N LYS A 177 4.56 20.81 -5.10
CA LYS A 177 4.32 21.90 -4.16
C LYS A 177 3.20 22.83 -4.64
N ALA A 178 3.22 23.23 -5.91
CA ALA A 178 2.19 24.09 -6.49
C ALA A 178 0.79 23.46 -6.47
N ILE A 179 0.69 22.15 -6.71
CA ILE A 179 -0.56 21.39 -6.60
C ILE A 179 -1.06 21.41 -5.15
N LYS A 180 -0.18 21.13 -4.18
CA LYS A 180 -0.54 21.17 -2.77
C LYS A 180 -1.03 22.57 -2.34
N ASP A 181 -0.30 23.62 -2.73
CA ASP A 181 -0.68 25.00 -2.44
C ASP A 181 -2.03 25.36 -3.10
N ALA A 182 -2.30 24.85 -4.32
CA ALA A 182 -3.57 25.04 -5.01
C ALA A 182 -4.73 24.29 -4.35
N GLU A 183 -4.52 23.06 -3.87
CA GLU A 183 -5.50 22.29 -3.11
C GLU A 183 -5.87 22.99 -1.80
N GLU A 184 -4.88 23.48 -1.05
CA GLU A 184 -5.10 24.25 0.18
C GLU A 184 -5.91 25.53 -0.11
N ARG A 185 -5.59 26.25 -1.20
CA ARG A 185 -6.35 27.42 -1.63
C ARG A 185 -7.77 27.08 -2.07
N SER A 186 -7.98 25.97 -2.78
CA SER A 186 -9.30 25.51 -3.20
C SER A 186 -10.19 25.20 -2.00
N ASN A 187 -9.66 24.44 -1.04
CA ASN A 187 -10.37 24.11 0.20
C ASN A 187 -10.74 25.37 1.01
N PHE A 188 -9.83 26.35 1.05
CA PHE A 188 -10.10 27.64 1.69
C PHE A 188 -11.22 28.41 0.99
N ILE A 189 -11.19 28.48 -0.35
CA ILE A 189 -12.22 29.16 -1.15
C ILE A 189 -13.58 28.46 -0.98
N GLU A 190 -13.61 27.13 -1.00
CA GLU A 190 -14.84 26.36 -0.81
C GLU A 190 -15.46 26.63 0.56
N LYS A 191 -14.64 26.68 1.61
CA LYS A 191 -15.10 27.07 2.95
C LYS A 191 -15.67 28.48 2.97
N GLN A 192 -14.97 29.47 2.39
CA GLN A 192 -15.45 30.85 2.32
C GLN A 192 -16.74 30.98 1.52
N LEU A 193 -16.88 30.21 0.44
CA LEU A 193 -18.10 30.20 -0.38
C LEU A 193 -19.28 29.66 0.44
N ASN A 194 -19.09 28.55 1.15
CA ASN A 194 -20.12 27.97 2.00
C ASN A 194 -20.54 28.93 3.13
N ASP A 195 -19.57 29.59 3.78
CA ASP A 195 -19.85 30.60 4.81
C ASP A 195 -20.64 31.78 4.22
N THR A 196 -20.28 32.23 3.02
CA THR A 196 -20.98 33.33 2.32
C THR A 196 -22.41 32.93 1.91
N LEU A 197 -22.60 31.69 1.45
CA LEU A 197 -23.93 31.17 1.09
C LEU A 197 -24.82 31.08 2.34
N ALA A 198 -24.29 30.61 3.47
CA ALA A 198 -25.02 30.57 4.74
C ALA A 198 -25.41 31.98 5.20
N GLN A 199 -24.50 32.95 5.12
CA GLN A 199 -24.81 34.36 5.43
C GLN A 199 -25.89 34.92 4.51
N ARG A 200 -25.83 34.62 3.22
CA ARG A 200 -26.84 35.06 2.25
C ARG A 200 -28.21 34.47 2.57
N GLU A 201 -28.29 33.18 2.88
CA GLU A 201 -29.55 32.53 3.27
C GLU A 201 -30.13 33.17 4.54
N GLU A 202 -29.29 33.53 5.52
CA GLU A 202 -29.74 34.23 6.73
C GLU A 202 -30.27 35.64 6.39
N VAL A 203 -29.58 36.39 5.53
CA VAL A 203 -30.03 37.71 5.07
C VAL A 203 -31.33 37.61 4.28
N ASP A 204 -31.47 36.63 3.39
CA ASP A 204 -32.68 36.42 2.60
C ASP A 204 -33.88 36.11 3.51
N LYS A 205 -33.69 35.27 4.55
CA LYS A 205 -34.71 35.00 5.57
C LYS A 205 -35.10 36.27 6.34
N LYS A 206 -34.12 37.07 6.77
CA LYS A 206 -34.39 38.35 7.44
C LYS A 206 -35.11 39.33 6.53
N SER A 207 -34.70 39.44 5.27
CA SER A 207 -35.35 40.30 4.28
C SER A 207 -36.81 39.91 4.08
N ALA A 208 -37.10 38.61 3.93
CA ALA A 208 -38.47 38.11 3.83
C ALA A 208 -39.31 38.49 5.07
N GLN A 209 -38.74 38.39 6.28
CA GLN A 209 -39.40 38.83 7.51
C GLN A 209 -39.66 40.34 7.54
N TYR A 210 -38.72 41.16 7.04
CA TYR A 210 -38.92 42.60 6.92
C TYR A 210 -40.01 42.96 5.90
N ASP A 211 -40.08 42.25 4.78
CA ASP A 211 -41.12 42.44 3.77
C ASP A 211 -42.50 42.07 4.31
N GLU A 212 -42.62 40.96 5.04
CA GLU A 212 -43.84 40.57 5.74
C GLU A 212 -44.26 41.60 6.79
N LEU A 213 -43.32 42.09 7.60
CA LEU A 213 -43.58 43.13 8.59
C LEU A 213 -44.03 44.44 7.92
N THR A 214 -43.43 44.81 6.79
CA THR A 214 -43.80 46.01 6.04
C THR A 214 -45.24 45.91 5.53
N ARG A 215 -45.64 44.76 4.95
CA ARG A 215 -47.02 44.52 4.54
C ARG A 215 -47.99 44.58 5.71
N ALA A 216 -47.65 43.97 6.85
CA ALA A 216 -48.49 44.02 8.05
C ALA A 216 -48.67 45.45 8.58
N ILE A 217 -47.63 46.29 8.50
CA ILE A 217 -47.71 47.71 8.87
C ILE A 217 -48.62 48.47 7.90
N GLU A 218 -48.48 48.25 6.59
CA GLU A 218 -49.33 48.89 5.57
C GLU A 218 -50.82 48.51 5.76
N GLU A 219 -51.11 47.23 6.00
CA GLU A 219 -52.46 46.75 6.30
C GLU A 219 -53.01 47.39 7.58
N SER A 220 -52.22 47.44 8.65
CA SER A 220 -52.61 48.08 9.90
C SER A 220 -52.87 49.58 9.73
N GLN A 221 -52.04 50.29 8.95
CA GLN A 221 -52.27 51.70 8.62
C GLN A 221 -53.55 51.90 7.81
N GLY A 222 -53.83 51.00 6.86
CA GLY A 222 -55.08 50.99 6.10
C GLY A 222 -56.31 50.83 7.00
N GLN A 223 -56.25 49.86 7.93
CA GLN A 223 -57.30 49.64 8.94
C GLN A 223 -57.47 50.85 9.85
N LEU A 224 -56.37 51.43 10.37
CA LEU A 224 -56.41 52.62 11.21
C LEU A 224 -57.03 53.81 10.48
N ASN A 225 -56.70 54.03 9.20
CA ASN A 225 -57.30 55.09 8.40
C ASN A 225 -58.81 54.87 8.20
N SER A 226 -59.24 53.62 7.96
CA SER A 226 -60.66 53.26 7.89
C SER A 226 -61.39 53.57 9.20
N VAL A 227 -60.84 53.12 10.33
CA VAL A 227 -61.40 53.40 11.67
C VAL A 227 -61.43 54.91 11.95
N GLN A 228 -60.39 55.66 11.58
CA GLN A 228 -60.35 57.11 11.75
C GLN A 228 -61.43 57.82 10.92
N LYS A 229 -61.69 57.37 9.69
CA LYS A 229 -62.80 57.86 8.87
C LYS A 229 -64.15 57.56 9.52
N GLN A 230 -64.35 56.34 10.04
CA GLN A 230 -65.55 55.98 10.78
C GLN A 230 -65.75 56.88 12.01
N ILE A 231 -64.72 57.05 12.86
CA ILE A 231 -64.76 57.93 14.04
C ILE A 231 -65.12 59.38 13.62
N SER A 232 -64.53 59.87 12.53
CA SER A 232 -64.83 61.22 12.02
C SER A 232 -66.29 61.35 11.55
N ALA A 233 -66.82 60.33 10.85
CA ALA A 233 -68.22 60.28 10.46
C ALA A 233 -69.16 60.25 11.69
N TYR A 234 -68.87 59.39 12.67
CA TYR A 234 -69.60 59.33 13.95
C TYR A 234 -69.58 60.67 14.69
N LYS A 235 -68.43 61.35 14.73
CA LYS A 235 -68.32 62.69 15.34
C LYS A 235 -69.17 63.73 14.61
N ASN A 236 -69.17 63.71 13.28
CA ASN A 236 -69.98 64.62 12.47
C ASN A 236 -71.48 64.39 12.70
N ILE A 237 -71.93 63.12 12.72
CA ILE A 237 -73.32 62.76 13.00
C ILE A 237 -73.70 63.18 14.42
N THR A 238 -72.87 62.87 15.42
CA THR A 238 -73.12 63.24 16.82
C THR A 238 -73.23 64.76 16.98
N SER A 239 -72.34 65.52 16.35
CA SER A 239 -72.39 66.98 16.32
C SER A 239 -73.66 67.50 15.65
N LEU A 240 -74.09 66.90 14.53
CA LEU A 240 -75.34 67.25 13.87
C LEU A 240 -76.54 67.00 14.78
N LEU A 241 -76.59 65.84 15.44
CA LEU A 241 -77.64 65.50 16.40
C LEU A 241 -77.67 66.47 17.59
N GLN A 242 -76.51 66.84 18.13
CA GLN A 242 -76.42 67.81 19.21
C GLN A 242 -76.98 69.18 18.78
N LYS A 243 -76.53 69.72 17.64
CA LYS A 243 -77.04 70.98 17.10
C LYS A 243 -78.54 70.92 16.77
N GLY A 244 -79.01 69.78 16.26
CA GLY A 244 -80.42 69.53 16.00
C GLY A 244 -81.24 69.56 17.29
N ASN A 245 -80.76 68.92 18.36
CA ASN A 245 -81.40 68.95 19.66
C ASN A 245 -81.42 70.37 20.26
N ASP A 246 -80.30 71.10 20.19
CA ASP A 246 -80.22 72.49 20.67
C ASP A 246 -81.19 73.41 19.89
N PHE A 247 -81.28 73.21 18.57
CA PHE A 247 -82.23 73.89 17.71
C PHE A 247 -83.68 73.58 18.10
N LEU A 248 -84.03 72.30 18.29
CA LEU A 248 -85.38 71.89 18.72
C LEU A 248 -85.73 72.43 20.11
N ALA A 249 -84.77 72.48 21.04
CA ALA A 249 -84.96 73.07 22.36
C ALA A 249 -85.21 74.59 22.28
N SER A 250 -84.48 75.29 21.40
CA SER A 250 -84.60 76.74 21.20
C SER A 250 -85.91 77.12 20.49
N MET A 251 -86.33 76.33 19.50
CA MET A 251 -87.49 76.62 18.66
C MET A 251 -88.78 75.97 19.16
N GLY A 252 -88.70 74.97 20.05
CA GLY A 252 -89.87 74.29 20.61
C GLY A 252 -90.83 75.24 21.33
N GLY A 253 -90.32 76.33 21.90
CA GLY A 253 -91.14 77.39 22.50
C GLY A 253 -91.94 78.21 21.47
N LEU A 254 -91.42 78.41 20.26
CA LEU A 254 -92.08 79.21 19.21
C LEU A 254 -93.32 78.51 18.64
N ILE A 255 -93.36 77.17 18.65
CA ILE A 255 -94.54 76.41 18.20
C ILE A 255 -95.77 76.72 19.06
N TYR A 256 -95.57 77.09 20.33
CA TYR A 256 -96.63 77.41 21.29
C TYR A 256 -96.75 78.91 21.57
N ALA A 257 -95.90 79.74 20.96
CA ALA A 257 -96.00 81.19 21.07
C ALA A 257 -97.11 81.70 20.13
N ASP A 258 -98.03 82.51 20.65
CA ASP A 258 -99.14 83.09 19.88
C ASP A 258 -98.64 84.26 18.99
N GLU A 259 -97.78 83.93 18.01
CA GLU A 259 -97.12 84.88 17.10
C GLU A 259 -97.89 85.10 15.79
N GLU A 260 -99.10 84.53 15.68
CA GLU A 260 -99.90 84.56 14.46
C GLU A 260 -100.24 86.00 13.98
N LYS A 261 -100.30 86.95 14.92
CA LYS A 261 -100.53 88.38 14.63
C LYS A 261 -99.32 89.06 14.00
N VAL A 262 -98.10 88.68 14.39
CA VAL A 262 -96.85 89.27 13.88
C VAL A 262 -96.56 88.74 12.48
N LEU A 263 -96.75 87.44 12.25
CA LEU A 263 -96.56 86.80 10.95
C LEU A 263 -97.57 87.28 9.88
N LYS A 264 -98.76 87.75 10.27
CA LYS A 264 -99.76 88.31 9.35
C LYS A 264 -99.54 89.79 9.02
N ALA A 265 -98.83 90.52 9.88
CA ALA A 265 -98.63 91.97 9.76
C ALA A 265 -97.46 92.36 8.85
N ASP A 266 -96.42 91.53 8.76
CA ASP A 266 -95.23 91.80 7.95
C ASP A 266 -95.01 90.70 6.90
N GLY A 267 -95.19 91.07 5.62
CA GLY A 267 -94.99 90.16 4.49
C GLY A 267 -93.54 89.69 4.32
N ILE A 268 -92.55 90.45 4.81
CA ILE A 268 -91.14 90.07 4.76
C ILE A 268 -90.88 88.97 5.78
N ILE A 269 -91.30 89.17 7.04
CA ILE A 269 -91.13 88.16 8.11
C ILE A 269 -91.88 86.87 7.74
N ARG A 270 -93.08 86.99 7.15
CA ARG A 270 -93.83 85.82 6.67
C ARG A 270 -93.07 85.03 5.60
N ASN A 271 -92.51 85.71 4.60
CA ASN A 271 -91.77 85.05 3.52
C ASN A 271 -90.49 84.37 4.05
N GLU A 272 -89.79 85.00 4.99
CA GLU A 272 -88.62 84.39 5.65
C GLU A 272 -89.03 83.17 6.49
N PHE A 273 -90.14 83.24 7.21
CA PHE A 273 -90.68 82.11 7.97
C PHE A 273 -91.12 80.96 7.06
N ASP A 274 -91.85 81.23 5.97
CA ASP A 274 -92.27 80.22 4.99
C ASP A 274 -91.06 79.59 4.27
N SER A 275 -90.03 80.39 3.96
CA SER A 275 -88.75 79.88 3.43
C SER A 275 -88.06 78.97 4.43
N PHE A 276 -88.02 79.37 5.69
CA PHE A 276 -87.43 78.61 6.79
C PHE A 276 -88.12 77.26 6.98
N ILE A 277 -89.46 77.23 7.07
CA ILE A 277 -90.25 76.00 7.20
C ILE A 277 -90.07 75.10 5.97
N SER A 278 -90.09 75.66 4.75
CA SER A 278 -89.89 74.88 3.53
C SER A 278 -88.51 74.24 3.49
N ARG A 279 -87.46 74.97 3.89
CA ARG A 279 -86.09 74.44 4.01
C ARG A 279 -86.00 73.36 5.10
N GLY A 280 -86.66 73.56 6.24
CA GLY A 280 -86.72 72.60 7.33
C GLY A 280 -87.43 71.30 6.93
N LEU A 281 -88.62 71.38 6.33
CA LEU A 281 -89.37 70.22 5.84
C LEU A 281 -88.58 69.44 4.78
N ARG A 282 -87.94 70.14 3.84
CA ARG A 282 -87.06 69.50 2.86
C ARG A 282 -85.90 68.78 3.54
N PHE A 283 -85.21 69.44 4.47
CA PHE A 283 -84.11 68.85 5.22
C PHE A 283 -84.54 67.60 6.02
N PHE A 284 -85.68 67.64 6.72
CA PHE A 284 -86.19 66.49 7.45
C PHE A 284 -86.67 65.36 6.54
N ASN A 285 -87.23 65.67 5.36
CA ASN A 285 -87.55 64.66 4.36
C ASN A 285 -86.28 63.99 3.83
N ASP A 286 -85.26 64.77 3.47
CA ASP A 286 -83.96 64.24 3.01
C ASP A 286 -83.32 63.32 4.08
N LEU A 287 -83.37 63.71 5.37
CA LEU A 287 -82.92 62.87 6.48
C LEU A 287 -83.78 61.61 6.67
N ASN A 288 -85.10 61.72 6.49
CA ASN A 288 -86.02 60.60 6.61
C ASN A 288 -85.81 59.57 5.49
N ASP A 289 -85.44 60.02 4.29
CA ASP A 289 -85.12 59.14 3.17
C ASP A 289 -83.82 58.38 3.43
N ILE A 290 -82.78 59.05 3.94
CA ILE A 290 -81.53 58.39 4.42
C ILE A 290 -81.82 57.34 5.51
N ARG A 291 -82.74 57.65 6.44
CA ARG A 291 -83.18 56.71 7.50
C ARG A 291 -83.93 55.49 6.94
N LYS A 292 -84.65 55.64 5.83
CA LYS A 292 -85.42 54.54 5.21
C LYS A 292 -84.55 53.64 4.34
N GLU A 293 -83.55 54.20 3.65
CA GLU A 293 -82.60 53.43 2.85
C GLU A 293 -81.76 52.44 3.69
N SER A 294 -81.59 52.72 4.99
CA SER A 294 -80.81 51.89 5.93
C SER A 294 -81.54 50.64 6.47
N ASN A 295 -82.80 50.40 6.11
CA ASN A 295 -83.58 49.23 6.55
C ASN A 295 -83.50 48.02 5.60
N ILE A 296 -82.65 48.05 4.57
CA ILE A 296 -82.34 46.87 3.74
C ILE A 296 -81.11 46.16 4.35
N LEU A 297 -81.39 45.30 5.33
CA LEU A 297 -80.60 44.16 5.83
C LEU A 297 -79.10 44.11 5.45
N GLU A 298 -78.24 44.64 6.32
CA GLU A 298 -76.92 44.03 6.55
C GLU A 298 -77.14 42.71 7.29
N GLY A 299 -77.27 41.63 6.51
CA GLY A 299 -77.27 40.25 6.99
C GLY A 299 -75.99 39.55 6.56
N GLU A 300 -75.33 38.95 7.56
CA GLU A 300 -74.28 37.91 7.46
C GLU A 300 -72.91 38.33 6.92
N PHE A 301 -71.98 38.55 7.86
CA PHE A 301 -70.57 38.22 7.66
C PHE A 301 -70.36 36.78 8.13
N GLU A 302 -70.16 35.86 7.18
CA GLU A 302 -69.46 34.57 7.39
C GLU A 302 -68.04 34.68 6.84
#